data_AF-A0A2A9A039-F1
#
_entry.id   AF-A0A2A9A039-F1
#
_cell.length_a   1.000
_cell.length_b   1.000
_cell.length_c   1.000
_cell.angle_alpha   90.00
_cell.angle_beta   90.00
_cell.angle_gamma   90.00
#
_symmetry.space_group_name_H-M   'P 1'
#
loop_
_entity.id
_entity.type
_entity.pdbx_description
1 polymer ?
#
loop_
_entity_poly.entity_id
_entity_poly.type
_entity_poly.pdbx_seq_one_letter_code
_entity_poly.pdbx_strand_id
1 'polypeptide(L)'
;MIMKMIRRNISIKKLHFRGDVKYELQLTYQELVEKGYQILSVITVNYGFLIVYRIFFEDTPLLEEDSVKLRIRIITKKGTLYPEPYLNAFYTGVERNNIELADIYMESEIRKLGYGTILMNHLIKIAINTDVAYIKGFMVSDSENHRLIQIHFYKKNGFEINGSGLMWENNQKNKLQYKSAHYHKGDSDDDYRLFNE
;
A
#
# COMPACT_ATOMS: atom_id res chain seq x y z
N MET A 1 14.03 -14.03 -52.66
CA MET A 1 12.91 -14.31 -51.75
C MET A 1 13.42 -15.26 -50.66
N ILE A 2 13.81 -14.75 -49.49
CA ILE A 2 14.38 -15.57 -48.40
C ILE A 2 13.40 -15.56 -47.24
N MET A 3 12.76 -16.70 -46.99
CA MET A 3 11.91 -16.95 -45.82
C MET A 3 12.78 -17.08 -44.57
N LYS A 4 12.71 -16.08 -43.68
CA LYS A 4 13.39 -16.12 -42.37
C LYS A 4 12.51 -16.91 -41.39
N MET A 5 12.88 -18.16 -41.10
CA MET A 5 12.23 -18.96 -40.05
C MET A 5 12.46 -18.31 -38.68
N ILE A 6 11.39 -17.77 -38.08
CA ILE A 6 11.38 -17.34 -36.69
C ILE A 6 11.31 -18.60 -35.83
N ARG A 7 12.44 -19.03 -35.26
CA ARG A 7 12.47 -20.03 -34.19
C ARG A 7 11.87 -19.41 -32.93
N ARG A 8 10.64 -19.80 -32.58
CA ARG A 8 10.09 -19.55 -31.24
C ARG A 8 10.94 -20.34 -30.24
N ASN A 9 11.67 -19.65 -29.38
CA ASN A 9 12.25 -20.23 -28.17
C ASN A 9 11.10 -20.59 -27.21
N ILE A 10 10.54 -21.78 -27.39
CA ILE A 10 9.61 -22.35 -26.41
C ILE A 10 10.47 -22.87 -25.26
N SER A 11 10.64 -22.04 -24.23
CA SER A 11 11.13 -22.51 -22.94
C SER A 11 10.16 -23.57 -22.42
N ILE A 12 10.54 -24.85 -22.54
CA ILE A 12 9.81 -25.95 -21.93
C ILE A 12 9.92 -25.75 -20.41
N LYS A 13 8.92 -25.13 -19.79
CA LYS A 13 8.81 -25.10 -18.32
C LYS A 13 8.83 -26.56 -17.85
N LYS A 14 9.83 -26.92 -17.03
CA LYS A 14 9.92 -28.26 -16.44
C LYS A 14 8.61 -28.59 -15.73
N LEU A 15 8.13 -29.82 -15.89
CA LEU A 15 7.00 -30.32 -15.11
C LEU A 15 7.42 -30.36 -13.64
N HIS A 16 6.76 -29.57 -12.79
CA HIS A 16 7.02 -29.52 -11.35
C HIS A 16 5.93 -30.23 -10.55
N PHE A 17 6.31 -30.78 -9.41
CA PHE A 17 5.40 -31.50 -8.51
C PHE A 17 4.36 -30.53 -7.94
N ARG A 18 3.07 -30.89 -8.05
CA ARG A 18 1.98 -30.13 -7.47
C ARG A 18 2.20 -29.99 -5.95
N GLY A 19 2.17 -28.76 -5.43
CA GLY A 19 2.30 -28.47 -4.00
C GLY A 19 3.68 -27.99 -3.54
N ASP A 20 4.64 -27.80 -4.46
CA ASP A 20 5.89 -27.09 -4.15
C ASP A 20 5.64 -25.58 -4.03
N VAL A 21 5.32 -25.15 -2.81
CA VAL A 21 4.97 -23.75 -2.50
C VAL A 21 6.14 -22.79 -2.79
N LYS A 22 7.40 -23.24 -2.71
CA LYS A 22 8.56 -22.39 -2.99
C LYS A 22 8.70 -22.14 -4.47
N TYR A 23 8.48 -23.18 -5.28
CA TYR A 23 8.44 -23.03 -6.73
C TYR A 23 7.29 -22.11 -7.16
N GLU A 24 6.07 -22.32 -6.62
CA GLU A 24 4.91 -21.45 -6.89
C GLU A 24 5.17 -20.00 -6.48
N LEU A 25 5.85 -19.77 -5.35
CA LEU A 25 6.29 -18.44 -4.93
C LEU A 25 7.21 -17.80 -5.97
N GLN A 26 8.26 -18.50 -6.40
CA GLN A 26 9.22 -17.97 -7.37
C GLN A 26 8.56 -17.66 -8.70
N LEU A 27 7.72 -18.56 -9.20
CA LEU A 27 6.98 -18.39 -10.44
C LEU A 27 6.05 -17.17 -10.36
N THR A 28 5.25 -17.10 -9.30
CA THR A 28 4.31 -16.00 -9.12
C THR A 28 5.02 -14.66 -8.93
N TYR A 29 6.14 -14.63 -8.21
CA TYR A 29 6.97 -13.44 -8.07
C TYR A 29 7.42 -12.93 -9.44
N GLN A 30 7.97 -13.81 -10.28
CA GLN A 30 8.43 -13.46 -11.63
C GLN A 30 7.27 -12.94 -12.49
N GLU A 31 6.13 -13.62 -12.48
CA GLU A 31 4.95 -13.20 -13.25
C GLU A 31 4.42 -11.82 -12.85
N LEU A 32 4.50 -11.46 -11.55
CA LEU A 32 4.09 -10.13 -11.08
C LEU A 32 5.09 -9.05 -11.53
N VAL A 33 6.39 -9.34 -11.47
CA VAL A 33 7.43 -8.41 -11.94
C VAL A 33 7.37 -8.22 -13.46
N GLU A 34 7.15 -9.28 -14.23
CA GLU A 34 6.99 -9.22 -15.70
C GLU A 34 5.77 -8.38 -16.11
N LYS A 35 4.75 -8.29 -15.25
CA LYS A 35 3.58 -7.41 -15.42
C LYS A 35 3.85 -5.94 -15.04
N GLY A 36 5.06 -5.60 -14.61
CA GLY A 36 5.42 -4.26 -14.15
C GLY A 36 4.94 -3.93 -12.74
N TYR A 37 4.50 -4.91 -11.94
CA TYR A 37 4.05 -4.65 -10.58
C TYR A 37 5.23 -4.52 -9.62
N GLN A 38 5.10 -3.61 -8.65
CA GLN A 38 6.09 -3.46 -7.59
C GLN A 38 5.78 -4.41 -6.44
N ILE A 39 6.71 -5.33 -6.17
CA ILE A 39 6.64 -6.17 -4.97
C ILE A 39 7.03 -5.34 -3.74
N LEU A 40 6.12 -5.24 -2.76
CA LEU A 40 6.32 -4.48 -1.54
C LEU A 40 6.86 -5.36 -0.40
N SER A 41 6.41 -6.61 -0.32
CA SER A 41 6.89 -7.57 0.67
C SER A 41 6.52 -9.00 0.33
N VAL A 42 7.37 -9.96 0.72
CA VAL A 42 7.05 -11.38 0.76
C VAL A 42 7.02 -11.83 2.22
N ILE A 43 5.90 -12.39 2.67
CA ILE A 43 5.67 -12.76 4.07
C ILE A 43 5.48 -14.27 4.15
N THR A 44 6.22 -14.93 5.04
CA THR A 44 6.02 -16.36 5.34
C THR A 44 4.90 -16.51 6.36
N VAL A 45 3.96 -17.40 6.09
CA VAL A 45 2.86 -17.76 7.01
C VAL A 45 2.76 -19.27 7.15
N ASN A 46 2.06 -19.75 8.18
CA ASN A 46 1.99 -21.18 8.51
C ASN A 46 1.53 -22.08 7.33
N TYR A 47 0.76 -21.52 6.39
CA TYR A 47 0.13 -22.26 5.29
C TYR A 47 0.77 -21.98 3.92
N GLY A 48 1.84 -21.16 3.87
CA GLY A 48 2.52 -20.79 2.64
C GLY A 48 3.11 -19.37 2.66
N PHE A 49 2.92 -18.62 1.59
CA PHE A 49 3.48 -17.27 1.43
C PHE A 49 2.44 -16.26 1.01
N LEU A 50 2.65 -15.01 1.42
CA LEU A 50 1.93 -13.85 0.93
C LEU A 50 2.88 -12.98 0.13
N ILE A 51 2.48 -12.55 -1.06
CA ILE A 51 3.17 -11.48 -1.78
C ILE A 51 2.26 -10.26 -1.74
N VAL A 52 2.72 -9.19 -1.09
CA VAL A 52 2.06 -7.89 -1.15
C VAL A 52 2.71 -7.09 -2.27
N TYR A 53 1.89 -6.56 -3.16
CA TYR A 53 2.37 -5.84 -4.33
C TYR A 53 1.47 -4.66 -4.67
N ARG A 54 2.07 -3.66 -5.33
CA ARG A 54 1.41 -2.48 -5.87
C ARG A 54 1.28 -2.64 -7.38
N ILE A 55 0.08 -2.33 -7.88
CA ILE A 55 -0.21 -2.26 -9.32
C ILE A 55 -0.08 -0.81 -9.76
N PHE A 56 0.57 -0.61 -10.90
CA PHE A 56 0.61 0.66 -11.62
C PHE A 56 -0.28 0.58 -12.86
N PHE A 57 -0.76 1.72 -13.33
CA PHE A 57 -1.46 1.79 -14.59
C PHE A 57 -0.45 1.97 -15.74
N GLU A 58 -0.28 0.94 -16.56
CA GLU A 58 0.56 0.97 -17.77
C GLU A 58 2.00 1.48 -17.50
N ASP A 59 2.53 2.31 -18.41
CA ASP A 59 3.85 2.94 -18.32
C ASP A 59 3.81 4.30 -17.59
N THR A 60 2.77 4.55 -16.78
CA THR A 60 2.61 5.83 -16.07
C THR A 60 3.77 6.04 -15.10
N PRO A 61 4.52 7.15 -15.20
CA PRO A 61 5.57 7.46 -14.24
C PRO A 61 5.02 7.48 -12.81
N LEU A 62 5.80 7.00 -11.84
CA LEU A 62 5.38 6.91 -10.44
C LEU A 62 4.86 8.24 -9.86
N LEU A 63 5.43 9.37 -10.33
CA LEU A 63 5.07 10.73 -9.90
C LEU A 63 3.70 11.19 -10.44
N GLU A 64 3.22 10.54 -11.51
CA GLU A 64 1.95 10.82 -12.19
C GLU A 64 0.87 9.79 -11.82
N GLU A 65 1.22 8.73 -11.10
CA GLU A 65 0.29 7.67 -10.71
C GLU A 65 -0.67 8.15 -9.60
N ASP A 66 -1.86 8.58 -9.98
CA ASP A 66 -2.87 9.10 -9.04
C ASP A 66 -3.52 8.02 -8.17
N SER A 67 -3.28 6.73 -8.45
CA SER A 67 -3.86 5.63 -7.68
C SER A 67 -2.86 4.84 -6.84
N VAL A 68 -3.33 4.34 -5.71
CA VAL A 68 -2.64 3.35 -4.88
C VAL A 68 -3.48 2.09 -4.88
N LYS A 69 -3.08 1.12 -5.70
CA LYS A 69 -3.73 -0.20 -5.82
C LYS A 69 -2.84 -1.26 -5.22
N LEU A 70 -3.22 -1.77 -4.05
CA LEU A 70 -2.49 -2.80 -3.32
C LEU A 70 -3.24 -4.13 -3.39
N ARG A 71 -2.48 -5.22 -3.50
CA ARG A 71 -3.03 -6.58 -3.47
C ARG A 71 -2.18 -7.52 -2.66
N ILE A 72 -2.81 -8.59 -2.16
CA ILE A 72 -2.13 -9.72 -1.55
C ILE A 72 -2.38 -10.98 -2.37
N ARG A 73 -1.32 -11.53 -2.95
CA ARG A 73 -1.31 -12.87 -3.54
C ARG A 73 -1.03 -13.89 -2.45
N ILE A 74 -1.95 -14.83 -2.24
CA ILE A 74 -1.84 -15.87 -1.21
C ILE A 74 -1.48 -17.19 -1.89
N ILE A 75 -0.29 -17.73 -1.59
CA ILE A 75 0.24 -18.95 -2.20
C ILE A 75 0.27 -20.05 -1.14
N THR A 76 -0.41 -21.16 -1.41
CA THR A 76 -0.51 -22.30 -0.47
C THR A 76 -0.11 -23.60 -1.17
N LYS A 77 0.00 -24.69 -0.41
CA LYS A 77 0.16 -26.05 -0.97
C LYS A 77 -0.96 -26.47 -1.93
N LYS A 78 -2.15 -25.85 -1.81
CA LYS A 78 -3.29 -26.12 -2.69
C LYS A 78 -3.27 -25.26 -3.96
N GLY A 79 -2.31 -24.35 -4.08
CA GLY A 79 -2.22 -23.33 -5.13
C GLY A 79 -2.50 -21.93 -4.60
N THR A 80 -2.70 -21.01 -5.54
CA THR A 80 -3.00 -19.60 -5.27
C THR A 80 -4.48 -19.41 -4.95
N LEU A 81 -4.80 -18.68 -3.88
CA LEU A 81 -6.16 -18.37 -3.49
C LEU A 81 -6.67 -17.11 -4.23
N TYR A 82 -7.91 -17.19 -4.72
CA TYR A 82 -8.64 -16.12 -5.40
C TYR A 82 -10.05 -16.01 -4.82
N PRO A 83 -10.67 -14.80 -4.88
CA PRO A 83 -10.09 -13.53 -5.29
C PRO A 83 -9.03 -13.03 -4.31
N GLU A 84 -8.12 -12.19 -4.79
CA GLU A 84 -7.09 -11.61 -3.94
C GLU A 84 -7.66 -10.50 -3.05
N PRO A 85 -7.28 -10.43 -1.76
CA PRO A 85 -7.48 -9.23 -0.97
C PRO A 85 -6.86 -8.01 -1.64
N TYR A 86 -7.56 -6.90 -1.62
CA TYR A 86 -7.08 -5.65 -2.21
C TYR A 86 -7.46 -4.42 -1.40
N LEU A 87 -6.70 -3.35 -1.64
CA LEU A 87 -7.00 -2.00 -1.18
C LEU A 87 -6.80 -1.04 -2.36
N ASN A 88 -7.78 -0.19 -2.61
CA ASN A 88 -7.71 0.89 -3.59
C ASN A 88 -7.84 2.23 -2.89
N ALA A 89 -6.98 3.18 -3.27
CA ALA A 89 -7.01 4.55 -2.82
C ALA A 89 -6.50 5.49 -3.91
N PHE A 90 -6.70 6.79 -3.74
CA PHE A 90 -6.30 7.81 -4.71
C PHE A 90 -5.61 8.97 -4.03
N TYR A 91 -4.59 9.54 -4.67
CA TYR A 91 -4.03 10.81 -4.23
C TYR A 91 -5.01 11.94 -4.52
N THR A 92 -5.23 12.82 -3.56
CA THR A 92 -6.14 13.97 -3.67
C THR A 92 -5.56 15.20 -2.97
N GLY A 93 -6.22 16.35 -3.16
CA GLY A 93 -5.80 17.63 -2.59
C GLY A 93 -4.68 18.31 -3.37
N VAL A 94 -4.40 19.55 -2.97
CA VAL A 94 -3.31 20.35 -3.56
C VAL A 94 -1.98 19.63 -3.31
N GLU A 95 -1.16 19.52 -4.36
CA GLU A 95 0.14 18.84 -4.32
C GLU A 95 0.06 17.38 -3.82
N ARG A 96 -1.08 16.71 -4.01
CA ARG A 96 -1.28 15.30 -3.62
C ARG A 96 -1.08 15.07 -2.11
N ASN A 97 -1.39 16.08 -1.30
CA ASN A 97 -1.16 16.04 0.15
C ASN A 97 -2.11 15.11 0.92
N ASN A 98 -3.13 14.54 0.26
CA ASN A 98 -4.02 13.55 0.85
C ASN A 98 -4.01 12.26 0.03
N ILE A 99 -4.37 11.16 0.70
CA ILE A 99 -4.83 9.94 0.07
C ILE A 99 -6.28 9.70 0.52
N GLU A 100 -7.17 9.41 -0.43
CA GLU A 100 -8.55 9.01 -0.16
C GLU A 100 -8.72 7.51 -0.36
N LEU A 101 -9.10 6.80 0.70
CA LEU A 101 -9.45 5.38 0.70
C LEU A 101 -10.75 5.18 -0.06
N ALA A 102 -10.71 4.33 -1.08
CA ALA A 102 -11.87 4.01 -1.90
C ALA A 102 -12.48 2.66 -1.52
N ASP A 103 -11.67 1.61 -1.48
CA ASP A 103 -12.17 0.27 -1.19
C ASP A 103 -11.12 -0.62 -0.50
N ILE A 104 -11.59 -1.50 0.37
CA ILE A 104 -10.83 -2.59 0.97
C ILE A 104 -11.70 -3.83 0.92
N TYR A 105 -11.26 -4.81 0.14
CA TYR A 105 -12.02 -6.03 -0.06
C TYR A 105 -11.23 -7.26 0.34
N MET A 106 -11.94 -8.21 0.94
CA MET A 106 -11.47 -9.56 1.22
C MET A 106 -12.67 -10.49 1.45
N GLU A 107 -12.53 -11.74 1.01
CA GLU A 107 -13.52 -12.78 1.30
C GLU A 107 -13.70 -13.01 2.81
N SER A 108 -14.88 -13.47 3.19
CA SER A 108 -15.29 -13.61 4.59
C SER A 108 -14.38 -14.57 5.36
N GLU A 109 -13.94 -15.63 4.68
CA GLU A 109 -13.11 -16.74 5.14
C GLU A 109 -11.71 -16.29 5.55
N ILE A 110 -11.20 -15.25 4.89
CA ILE A 110 -9.85 -14.72 5.09
C ILE A 110 -9.84 -13.38 5.84
N ARG A 111 -11.01 -12.79 6.12
CA ARG A 111 -11.14 -11.47 6.75
C ARG A 111 -10.48 -11.39 8.13
N LYS A 112 -10.47 -12.50 8.88
CA LYS A 112 -9.87 -12.58 10.22
C LYS A 112 -8.38 -12.95 10.24
N LEU A 113 -7.75 -13.11 9.07
CA LEU A 113 -6.33 -13.48 8.96
C LEU A 113 -5.37 -12.28 9.01
N GLY A 114 -5.89 -11.07 9.25
CA GLY A 114 -5.07 -9.86 9.40
C GLY A 114 -4.63 -9.20 8.08
N TYR A 115 -5.10 -9.69 6.93
CA TYR A 115 -4.73 -9.19 5.61
C TYR A 115 -5.11 -7.72 5.39
N GLY A 116 -6.22 -7.26 5.96
CA GLY A 116 -6.58 -5.84 5.96
C GLY A 116 -5.54 -4.97 6.67
N THR A 117 -4.99 -5.42 7.80
CA THR A 117 -3.93 -4.69 8.52
C THR A 117 -2.64 -4.67 7.71
N ILE A 118 -2.31 -5.76 7.01
CA ILE A 118 -1.13 -5.80 6.13
C ILE A 118 -1.27 -4.75 5.00
N LEU A 119 -2.42 -4.71 4.33
CA LEU A 119 -2.70 -3.72 3.27
C LEU A 119 -2.64 -2.29 3.81
N MET A 120 -3.29 -2.03 4.95
CA MET A 120 -3.33 -0.70 5.55
C MET A 120 -1.94 -0.21 5.98
N ASN A 121 -1.12 -1.08 6.58
CA ASN A 121 0.25 -0.73 6.96
C ASN A 121 1.11 -0.35 5.75
N HIS A 122 0.93 -1.03 4.61
CA HIS A 122 1.63 -0.66 3.38
C HIS A 122 1.11 0.64 2.78
N LEU A 123 -0.19 0.92 2.85
CA LEU A 123 -0.73 2.22 2.46
C LEU A 123 -0.16 3.36 3.33
N ILE A 124 -0.10 3.17 4.65
CA ILE A 124 0.50 4.15 5.58
C ILE A 124 1.97 4.38 5.26
N LYS A 125 2.74 3.31 4.97
CA LYS A 125 4.14 3.45 4.54
C LYS A 125 4.27 4.24 3.23
N ILE A 126 3.38 3.99 2.26
CA ILE A 126 3.33 4.76 1.02
C ILE A 126 3.08 6.23 1.34
N ALA A 127 2.06 6.54 2.15
CA ALA A 127 1.73 7.90 2.55
C ALA A 127 2.92 8.62 3.23
N ILE A 128 3.63 7.94 4.13
CA ILE A 128 4.82 8.48 4.78
C ILE A 128 5.92 8.75 3.74
N ASN A 129 6.20 7.79 2.86
CA ASN A 129 7.28 7.89 1.89
C ASN A 129 7.01 8.91 0.78
N THR A 130 5.74 9.23 0.51
CA THR A 130 5.33 10.26 -0.45
C THR A 130 4.96 11.58 0.21
N ASP A 131 5.30 11.74 1.49
CA ASP A 131 5.05 12.95 2.28
C ASP A 131 3.57 13.40 2.23
N VAL A 132 2.64 12.44 2.21
CA VAL A 132 1.21 12.71 2.35
C VAL A 132 0.93 13.10 3.79
N ALA A 133 0.10 14.14 3.98
CA ALA A 133 -0.28 14.63 5.29
C ALA A 133 -1.40 13.78 5.91
N TYR A 134 -2.37 13.35 5.11
CA TYR A 134 -3.56 12.65 5.60
C TYR A 134 -3.97 11.47 4.72
N ILE A 135 -4.47 10.41 5.35
CA ILE A 135 -5.29 9.39 4.68
C ILE A 135 -6.73 9.56 5.17
N LYS A 136 -7.67 9.75 4.25
CA LYS A 136 -9.09 10.03 4.53
C LYS A 136 -9.98 8.96 3.91
N GLY A 137 -11.24 8.91 4.32
CA GLY A 137 -12.25 8.10 3.67
C GLY A 137 -13.58 8.10 4.42
N PHE A 138 -14.46 7.19 4.02
CA PHE A 138 -15.77 7.02 4.63
C PHE A 138 -16.06 5.54 4.92
N MET A 139 -16.65 5.28 6.08
CA MET A 139 -17.22 3.98 6.41
C MET A 139 -18.63 3.87 5.87
N VAL A 140 -18.89 2.83 5.09
CA VAL A 140 -20.23 2.40 4.69
C VAL A 140 -20.51 1.07 5.36
N SER A 141 -21.58 1.00 6.15
CA SER A 141 -21.92 -0.17 6.96
C SER A 141 -23.39 -0.56 6.74
N ASP A 142 -23.64 -1.84 6.46
CA ASP A 142 -25.00 -2.37 6.24
C ASP A 142 -25.71 -2.75 7.56
N SER A 143 -24.97 -2.77 8.67
CA SER A 143 -25.48 -3.06 10.01
C SER A 143 -24.59 -2.45 11.08
N GLU A 144 -25.13 -2.30 12.30
CA GLU A 144 -24.37 -1.81 13.45
C GLU A 144 -23.17 -2.72 13.78
N ASN A 145 -23.34 -4.05 13.66
CA ASN A 145 -22.23 -4.97 13.86
C ASN A 145 -21.12 -4.80 12.81
N HIS A 146 -21.48 -4.56 11.54
CA HIS A 146 -20.50 -4.24 10.50
C HIS A 146 -19.76 -2.93 10.84
N ARG A 147 -20.48 -1.91 11.30
CA ARG A 147 -19.91 -0.62 11.74
C ARG A 147 -18.92 -0.79 12.90
N LEU A 148 -19.26 -1.57 13.92
CA LEU A 148 -18.38 -1.83 15.07
C LEU A 148 -17.07 -2.51 14.64
N ILE A 149 -17.14 -3.47 13.72
CA ILE A 149 -15.95 -4.15 13.18
C ILE A 149 -15.07 -3.17 12.41
N GLN A 150 -15.67 -2.30 11.56
CA GLN A 150 -14.94 -1.27 10.83
C GLN A 150 -14.27 -0.28 11.79
N ILE A 151 -15.00 0.20 12.81
CA ILE A 151 -14.46 1.11 13.84
C ILE A 151 -13.25 0.48 14.54
N HIS A 152 -13.37 -0.78 14.97
CA HIS A 152 -12.26 -1.49 15.61
C HIS A 152 -11.05 -1.61 14.66
N PHE A 153 -11.28 -1.97 13.41
CA PHE A 153 -10.24 -2.08 12.40
C PHE A 153 -9.50 -0.74 12.17
N TYR A 154 -10.23 0.34 11.90
CA TYR A 154 -9.61 1.64 11.60
C TYR A 154 -8.89 2.23 12.81
N LYS A 155 -9.50 2.20 14.01
CA LYS A 155 -8.84 2.68 15.24
C LYS A 155 -7.56 1.90 15.55
N LYS A 156 -7.56 0.58 15.36
CA LYS A 156 -6.35 -0.24 15.54
C LYS A 156 -5.21 0.18 14.61
N ASN A 157 -5.51 0.72 13.43
CA ASN A 157 -4.53 1.24 12.48
C ASN A 157 -4.24 2.74 12.67
N GLY A 158 -4.68 3.34 13.78
CA GLY A 158 -4.38 4.73 14.14
C GLY A 158 -5.25 5.78 13.45
N PHE A 159 -6.40 5.39 12.89
CA PHE A 159 -7.37 6.35 12.35
C PHE A 159 -8.26 6.92 13.44
N GLU A 160 -8.49 8.22 13.38
CA GLU A 160 -9.57 8.91 14.07
C GLU A 160 -10.87 8.75 13.29
N ILE A 161 -12.00 8.73 14.00
CA ILE A 161 -13.32 8.49 13.43
C ILE A 161 -14.28 9.57 13.92
N ASN A 162 -14.94 10.24 12.98
CA ASN A 162 -16.00 11.22 13.25
C ASN A 162 -17.22 10.94 12.36
N GLY A 163 -18.31 10.47 12.96
CA GLY A 163 -19.50 10.03 12.21
C GLY A 163 -19.20 8.83 11.31
N SER A 164 -19.28 9.01 10.00
CA SER A 164 -18.84 8.05 8.98
C SER A 164 -17.43 8.35 8.44
N GLY A 165 -16.87 9.53 8.72
CA GLY A 165 -15.55 9.92 8.26
C GLY A 165 -14.44 9.24 9.06
N LEU A 166 -13.36 8.90 8.36
CA LEU A 166 -12.12 8.40 8.95
C LEU A 166 -10.94 9.25 8.48
N MET A 167 -9.98 9.46 9.37
CA MET A 167 -8.77 10.24 9.08
C MET A 167 -7.58 9.66 9.82
N TRP A 168 -6.48 9.45 9.10
CA TRP A 168 -5.16 9.19 9.66
C TRP A 168 -4.25 10.36 9.34
N GLU A 169 -3.44 10.77 10.30
CA GLU A 169 -2.56 11.94 10.19
C GLU A 169 -1.08 11.53 10.25
N ASN A 170 -0.29 12.07 9.32
CA ASN A 170 1.14 11.86 9.27
C ASN A 170 1.85 12.74 10.31
N ASN A 171 1.96 12.21 11.52
CA ASN A 171 2.66 12.86 12.63
C ASN A 171 4.15 13.15 12.37
N GLN A 172 4.79 12.51 11.38
CA GLN A 172 6.19 12.80 11.05
C GLN A 172 6.31 14.09 10.23
N LYS A 173 5.47 14.26 9.21
CA LYS A 173 5.40 15.48 8.40
C LYS A 173 5.02 16.69 9.25
N ASN A 174 4.04 16.55 10.13
CA ASN A 174 3.55 17.68 10.91
C ASN A 174 4.59 18.15 11.93
N LYS A 175 5.36 17.24 12.55
CA LYS A 175 6.51 17.63 13.40
C LYS A 175 7.58 18.42 12.65
N LEU A 176 7.81 18.14 11.36
CA LEU A 176 8.74 18.91 10.53
C LEU A 176 8.18 20.31 10.23
N GLN A 177 6.90 20.41 9.89
CA GLN A 177 6.23 21.70 9.65
C GLN A 177 6.20 22.60 10.90
N TYR A 178 5.90 22.04 12.08
CA TYR A 178 5.95 22.77 13.35
C TYR A 178 7.36 23.30 13.65
N LYS A 179 8.42 22.51 13.38
CA LYS A 179 9.80 22.98 13.55
C LYS A 179 10.12 24.13 12.59
N SER A 180 9.83 23.99 11.29
CA SER A 180 10.07 25.07 10.31
C SER A 180 9.29 26.36 10.60
N ALA A 181 8.05 26.26 11.08
CA ALA A 181 7.25 27.43 11.45
C ALA A 181 7.79 28.16 12.69
N HIS A 182 8.45 27.44 13.61
CA HIS A 182 9.11 28.03 14.77
C HIS A 182 10.48 28.63 14.47
N TYR A 183 11.20 28.15 13.44
CA TYR A 183 12.43 28.79 12.97
C TYR A 183 12.19 30.13 12.25
N HIS A 184 11.00 30.36 11.68
CA HIS A 184 10.67 31.64 11.02
C HIS A 184 9.99 32.67 11.92
N LYS A 185 9.87 32.41 13.23
CA LYS A 185 9.36 33.37 14.22
C LYS A 185 10.45 33.99 15.11
N GLY A 186 11.73 33.77 14.78
CA GLY A 186 12.88 34.22 15.56
C GLY A 186 13.71 35.36 14.95
N ASP A 187 13.49 35.73 13.68
CA ASP A 187 14.33 36.72 13.00
C ASP A 187 13.54 37.98 12.64
N SER A 188 13.30 38.82 13.65
CA SER A 188 13.12 40.26 13.46
C SER A 188 13.63 41.00 14.71
N ASP A 189 14.79 41.60 14.53
CA ASP A 189 15.35 42.78 15.20
C ASP A 189 15.48 42.79 16.73
N ASP A 190 16.73 42.58 17.19
CA ASP A 190 17.50 43.48 18.07
C ASP A 190 18.42 42.70 19.02
N ASP A 191 19.72 42.61 18.69
CA ASP A 191 20.82 42.93 19.62
C ASP A 191 22.20 42.73 18.97
N TYR A 192 22.61 43.75 18.20
CA TYR A 192 24.02 44.09 18.12
C TYR A 192 24.31 45.15 19.18
N ARG A 193 24.96 44.78 20.30
CA ARG A 193 26.06 45.57 20.89
C ARG A 193 26.63 44.95 22.18
N LEU A 194 27.97 44.90 22.16
CA LEU A 194 28.91 45.05 23.28
C LEU A 194 29.06 43.83 24.20
N PHE A 195 30.20 43.12 24.08
CA PHE A 195 31.27 43.13 25.08
C PHE A 195 32.54 42.52 24.46
N ASN A 196 33.49 43.38 24.11
CA ASN A 196 34.92 43.08 23.96
C ASN A 196 35.66 44.41 24.09
N GLU A 197 35.95 44.79 25.34
CA GLU A 197 37.16 45.49 25.81
C GLU A 197 37.41 45.06 27.26
#